data_AF-A0A0C4WVI5-F1
#
_entry.id   AF-A0A0C4WVI5-F1
#
_cell.length_a   1.000
_cell.length_b   1.000
_cell.length_c   1.000
_cell.angle_alpha   90.00
_cell.angle_beta   90.00
_cell.angle_gamma   90.00
#
_symmetry.space_group_name_H-M   'P 1'
#
loop_
_entity.id
_entity.type
_entity.pdbx_description
1 polymer ?
#
loop_
_entity_poly.entity_id
_entity_poly.type
_entity_poly.pdbx_seq_one_letter_code
_entity_poly.pdbx_strand_id
1 'polypeptide(L)'
;MQDAGLTRGAFYHHFASKKELYNEALRNAARAGGALLERAGTEGLRQMVKSYLRMDHRDGSQMHCPLAFMVNDAARQDEIIRDSYTRILTAFVARLESRLAATAAMTPRQRALQIAVAMIGGVALARAVDDDRLAEEILVASQAGCLQLIEP
;
A
#
# COMPACT_ATOMS: atom_id res chain seq x y z
N MET A 1 10.52 17.59 11.71
CA MET A 1 11.85 17.80 12.34
C MET A 1 11.72 18.10 13.82
N GLN A 2 10.86 19.05 14.20
CA GLN A 2 10.46 19.23 15.61
C GLN A 2 9.98 17.93 16.25
N ASP A 3 9.12 17.17 15.56
CA ASP A 3 8.63 15.86 16.08
C ASP A 3 9.73 14.81 16.27
N ALA A 4 10.85 14.94 15.56
CA ALA A 4 12.02 14.07 15.70
C ALA A 4 13.06 14.64 16.68
N GLY A 5 12.82 15.81 17.28
CA GLY A 5 13.77 16.50 18.16
C GLY A 5 15.05 16.99 17.46
N LEU A 6 15.08 17.03 16.12
CA LEU A 6 16.30 17.33 15.36
C LEU A 6 16.42 18.83 15.02
N THR A 7 17.63 19.37 15.20
CA THR A 7 18.01 20.67 14.64
C THR A 7 18.20 20.57 13.12
N ARG A 8 18.17 21.71 12.41
CA ARG A 8 18.41 21.71 10.95
C ARG A 8 19.77 21.11 10.58
N GLY A 9 20.82 21.41 11.34
CA GLY A 9 22.17 20.86 11.09
C GLY A 9 22.23 19.34 11.28
N ALA A 10 21.59 18.83 12.33
CA ALA A 10 21.49 17.38 12.55
C ALA A 10 20.67 16.67 11.46
N PHE A 11 19.61 17.30 10.94
CA PHE A 11 18.86 16.76 9.81
C PHE A 11 19.74 16.56 8.57
N TYR A 12 20.49 17.61 8.18
CA TYR A 12 21.33 17.56 6.98
C TYR A 12 22.60 16.70 7.14
N HIS A 13 22.94 16.29 8.37
CA HIS A 13 23.95 15.27 8.59
C HIS A 13 23.49 13.87 8.15
N HIS A 14 22.19 13.57 8.31
CA HIS A 14 21.62 12.26 7.97
C HIS A 14 21.05 12.21 6.54
N PHE A 15 20.53 13.33 6.04
CA PHE A 15 19.89 13.39 4.73
C PHE A 15 20.39 14.62 3.97
N ALA A 16 20.91 14.43 2.77
CA ALA A 16 21.31 15.50 1.87
C ALA A 16 20.14 16.41 1.47
N SER A 17 18.89 15.90 1.53
CA SER A 17 17.70 16.71 1.30
C SER A 17 16.44 16.16 1.98
N LYS A 18 15.40 17.00 2.06
CA LYS A 18 14.05 16.55 2.43
C LYS A 18 13.54 15.44 1.50
N LYS A 19 13.87 15.50 0.20
CA LYS A 19 13.46 14.50 -0.79
C LYS A 19 14.05 13.12 -0.49
N GLU A 20 15.30 13.09 -0.06
CA GLU A 20 15.97 11.85 0.36
C GLU A 20 15.30 11.26 1.60
N LEU A 21 14.99 12.08 2.61
CA LEU A 21 14.19 11.63 3.75
C LEU A 21 12.84 11.06 3.31
N TYR A 22 12.11 11.74 2.42
CA TYR A 22 10.82 11.26 1.92
C TYR A 22 10.96 9.89 1.23
N ASN A 23 12.00 9.71 0.41
CA ASN A 23 12.30 8.44 -0.25
C ASN A 23 12.56 7.31 0.76
N GLU A 24 13.40 7.57 1.77
CA GLU A 24 13.69 6.57 2.79
C GLU A 24 12.48 6.25 3.68
N ALA A 25 11.64 7.24 3.99
CA ALA A 25 10.38 7.02 4.71
C ALA A 25 9.42 6.12 3.90
N LEU A 26 9.27 6.39 2.61
CA LEU A 26 8.51 5.56 1.66
C LEU A 26 9.01 4.12 1.64
N ARG A 27 10.33 3.93 1.51
CA ARG A 27 10.95 2.59 1.53
C ARG A 27 10.78 1.88 2.86
N ASN A 28 10.89 2.61 3.97
CA ASN A 28 10.72 2.05 5.30
C ASN A 28 9.28 1.55 5.51
N ALA A 29 8.28 2.35 5.16
CA ALA A 29 6.88 1.96 5.22
C ALA A 29 6.59 0.74 4.33
N ALA A 30 7.17 0.70 3.13
CA ALA A 30 7.06 -0.45 2.23
C ALA A 30 7.71 -1.72 2.77
N ARG A 31 8.86 -1.61 3.47
CA ARG A 31 9.53 -2.75 4.12
C ARG A 31 8.69 -3.31 5.26
N ALA A 32 8.12 -2.44 6.11
CA ALA A 32 7.26 -2.85 7.21
C ALA A 32 6.02 -3.62 6.71
N GLY A 33 5.35 -3.12 5.67
CA GLY A 33 4.22 -3.83 5.05
C GLY A 33 4.63 -5.14 4.36
N GLY A 34 5.79 -5.16 3.69
CA GLY A 34 6.31 -6.35 3.02
C GLY A 34 6.64 -7.51 3.97
N ALA A 35 7.20 -7.22 5.15
CA ALA A 35 7.55 -8.24 6.13
C ALA A 35 6.34 -9.07 6.61
N LEU A 36 5.14 -8.47 6.63
CA LEU A 36 3.89 -9.16 6.93
C LEU A 36 3.50 -10.14 5.82
N LEU A 37 3.76 -9.81 4.54
CA LEU A 37 3.53 -10.71 3.41
C LEU A 37 4.50 -11.89 3.45
N GLU A 38 5.78 -11.66 3.77
CA GLU A 38 6.83 -12.70 3.68
C GLU A 38 6.54 -13.95 4.50
N ARG A 39 5.74 -13.85 5.57
CA ARG A 39 5.39 -14.98 6.44
C ARG A 39 4.00 -15.56 6.17
N ALA A 40 3.26 -15.00 5.22
CA ALA A 40 1.88 -15.34 4.95
C ALA A 40 1.73 -16.40 3.85
N GLY A 41 1.13 -17.54 4.19
CA GLY A 41 0.49 -18.42 3.20
C GLY A 41 -0.85 -17.82 2.71
N THR A 42 -1.66 -18.61 2.00
CA THR A 42 -2.95 -18.14 1.46
C THR A 42 -3.85 -17.52 2.53
N GLU A 43 -3.93 -18.12 3.73
CA GLU A 43 -4.73 -17.57 4.83
C GLU A 43 -4.17 -16.25 5.38
N GLY A 44 -2.85 -16.13 5.45
CA GLY A 44 -2.22 -14.87 5.84
C GLY A 44 -2.49 -13.76 4.82
N LEU A 45 -2.57 -14.10 3.52
CA LEU A 45 -2.95 -13.15 2.47
C LEU A 45 -4.42 -12.72 2.62
N ARG A 46 -5.34 -13.63 2.93
CA ARG A 46 -6.74 -13.28 3.23
C ARG A 46 -6.84 -12.34 4.43
N GLN A 47 -6.15 -12.65 5.51
CA GLN A 47 -6.13 -11.81 6.70
C GLN A 47 -5.53 -10.43 6.41
N MET A 48 -4.51 -10.37 5.57
CA MET A 48 -3.92 -9.12 5.14
C MET A 48 -4.92 -8.26 4.38
N VAL A 49 -5.59 -8.81 3.36
CA VAL A 49 -6.65 -8.10 2.62
C VAL A 49 -7.71 -7.57 3.57
N LYS A 50 -8.16 -8.40 4.52
CA LYS A 50 -9.13 -8.01 5.54
C LYS A 50 -8.62 -6.91 6.46
N SER A 51 -7.34 -6.90 6.82
CA SER A 51 -6.76 -5.84 7.66
C SER A 51 -6.53 -4.54 6.90
N TYR A 52 -6.19 -4.63 5.61
CA TYR A 52 -5.90 -3.49 4.76
C TYR A 52 -7.17 -2.73 4.39
N LEU A 53 -8.26 -3.43 4.10
CA LEU A 53 -9.54 -2.85 3.66
C LEU A 53 -10.48 -2.69 4.86
N ARG A 54 -10.13 -1.75 5.75
CA ARG A 54 -10.90 -1.39 6.96
C ARG A 54 -10.90 0.12 7.18
N MET A 55 -11.92 0.59 7.90
CA MET A 55 -12.03 1.99 8.31
C MET A 55 -10.79 2.47 9.07
N ASP A 56 -10.24 1.64 9.96
CA ASP A 56 -9.03 1.97 10.72
C ASP A 56 -7.83 2.37 9.83
N HIS A 57 -7.71 1.75 8.64
CA HIS A 57 -6.67 2.07 7.66
C HIS A 57 -7.02 3.33 6.86
N ARG A 58 -8.29 3.55 6.48
CA ARG A 58 -8.75 4.81 5.86
C ARG A 58 -8.35 6.02 6.72
N ASP A 59 -8.56 5.90 8.03
CA ASP A 59 -8.35 6.98 9.00
C ASP A 59 -6.85 7.22 9.29
N GLY A 60 -5.97 6.28 8.93
CA GLY A 60 -4.52 6.37 9.15
C GLY A 60 -4.10 6.18 10.61
N SER A 61 -4.95 5.55 11.44
CA SER A 61 -4.69 5.44 12.88
C SER A 61 -3.56 4.46 13.23
N GLN A 62 -3.37 3.40 12.45
CA GLN A 62 -2.43 2.31 12.76
C GLN A 62 -1.55 1.86 11.58
N MET A 63 -2.02 2.04 10.35
CA MET A 63 -1.31 1.64 9.13
C MET A 63 -1.37 2.79 8.13
N HIS A 64 -0.24 3.09 7.50
CA HIS A 64 -0.17 4.03 6.38
C HIS A 64 0.45 3.30 5.21
N CYS A 65 -0.36 2.65 4.37
CA CYS A 65 0.19 2.14 3.12
C CYS A 65 0.52 3.34 2.21
N PRO A 66 1.80 3.59 1.91
CA PRO A 66 2.17 4.76 1.11
C PRO A 66 1.56 4.71 -0.29
N LEU A 67 1.27 3.51 -0.81
CA LEU A 67 0.64 3.34 -2.12
C LEU A 67 -0.79 3.91 -2.15
N ALA A 68 -1.61 3.67 -1.12
CA ALA A 68 -2.97 4.21 -1.08
C ALA A 68 -2.99 5.72 -0.81
N PHE A 69 -2.11 6.19 0.07
CA PHE A 69 -2.14 7.57 0.54
C PHE A 69 -1.43 8.54 -0.41
N MET A 70 -0.44 8.07 -1.17
CA MET A 70 0.31 8.91 -2.11
C MET A 70 -0.07 8.72 -3.58
N VAL A 71 -1.09 7.93 -3.90
CA VAL A 71 -1.43 7.60 -5.31
C VAL A 71 -1.61 8.85 -6.18
N ASN A 72 -2.26 9.89 -5.64
CA ASN A 72 -2.52 11.15 -6.33
C ASN A 72 -1.32 12.12 -6.27
N ASP A 73 -0.56 12.08 -5.18
CA ASP A 73 0.59 12.97 -4.96
C ASP A 73 1.78 12.53 -5.80
N ALA A 74 2.05 11.23 -5.85
CA ALA A 74 3.19 10.65 -6.57
C ALA A 74 3.19 11.02 -8.07
N ALA A 75 2.01 11.16 -8.68
CA ALA A 75 1.87 11.61 -10.07
C ALA A 75 2.29 13.08 -10.28
N ARG A 76 2.28 13.90 -9.24
CA ARG A 76 2.66 15.33 -9.26
C ARG A 76 4.04 15.61 -8.67
N GLN A 77 4.71 14.61 -8.10
CA GLN A 77 6.07 14.75 -7.57
C GLN A 77 7.13 14.64 -8.67
N ASP A 78 8.38 14.91 -8.30
CA ASP A 78 9.52 14.74 -9.19
C ASP A 78 9.81 13.27 -9.54
N GLU A 79 10.71 13.08 -10.50
CA GLU A 79 11.08 11.77 -11.03
C GLU A 79 11.60 10.80 -9.96
N ILE A 80 12.31 11.30 -8.94
CA ILE A 80 12.89 10.47 -7.88
C ILE A 80 11.78 9.85 -7.03
N ILE A 81 10.77 10.63 -6.67
CA ILE A 81 9.63 10.13 -5.90
C ILE A 81 8.77 9.19 -6.75
N ARG A 82 8.56 9.52 -8.03
CA ARG A 82 7.80 8.67 -8.95
C ARG A 82 8.48 7.31 -9.20
N ASP A 83 9.80 7.28 -9.34
CA ASP A 83 10.58 6.04 -9.42
C ASP A 83 10.42 5.21 -8.14
N SER A 84 10.53 5.87 -6.99
CA SER A 84 10.41 5.20 -5.69
C SER A 84 9.03 4.58 -5.49
N TYR A 85 7.97 5.31 -5.86
CA TYR A 85 6.60 4.79 -5.86
C TYR A 85 6.46 3.58 -6.79
N THR A 86 6.99 3.67 -8.02
CA THR A 86 6.97 2.58 -9.01
C THR A 86 7.66 1.33 -8.48
N ARG A 87 8.83 1.47 -7.85
CA ARG A 87 9.58 0.35 -7.26
C ARG A 87 8.83 -0.28 -6.10
N ILE A 88 8.20 0.51 -5.24
CA ILE A 88 7.39 0.01 -4.12
C ILE A 88 6.17 -0.76 -4.64
N LEU A 89 5.45 -0.21 -5.61
CA LEU A 89 4.29 -0.88 -6.22
C LEU A 89 4.70 -2.18 -6.90
N THR A 90 5.80 -2.16 -7.66
CA THR A 90 6.32 -3.35 -8.34
C THR A 90 6.68 -4.45 -7.34
N ALA A 91 7.36 -4.10 -6.24
CA ALA A 91 7.69 -5.06 -5.19
C ALA A 91 6.44 -5.60 -4.48
N PHE A 92 5.42 -4.76 -4.25
CA PHE A 92 4.16 -5.19 -3.65
C PHE A 92 3.42 -6.20 -4.55
N VAL A 93 3.30 -5.90 -5.85
CA VAL A 93 2.69 -6.80 -6.84
C VAL A 93 3.47 -8.11 -6.93
N ALA A 94 4.80 -8.06 -6.98
CA ALA A 94 5.62 -9.28 -7.05
C ALA A 94 5.41 -10.20 -5.83
N ARG A 95 5.25 -9.62 -4.63
CA ARG A 95 4.93 -10.40 -3.42
C ARG A 95 3.53 -11.01 -3.48
N LEU A 96 2.53 -10.29 -4.00
CA LEU A 96 1.20 -10.88 -4.19
C LEU A 96 1.27 -12.03 -5.22
N GLU A 97 1.95 -11.79 -6.35
CA GLU A 97 2.14 -12.75 -7.44
C GLU A 97 2.76 -14.05 -6.94
N SER A 98 3.80 -13.98 -6.11
CA SER A 98 4.49 -15.17 -5.58
C SER A 98 3.64 -16.04 -4.65
N ARG A 99 2.42 -15.60 -4.29
CA ARG A 99 1.50 -16.29 -3.36
C ARG A 99 0.23 -16.79 -4.05
N LEU A 100 0.09 -16.52 -5.34
CA LEU A 100 -1.09 -16.86 -6.12
C LEU A 100 -0.75 -17.97 -7.10
N ALA A 101 -1.67 -18.92 -7.25
CA ALA A 101 -1.61 -19.92 -8.31
C ALA A 101 -2.19 -19.34 -9.60
N ALA A 102 -1.86 -19.97 -10.74
CA ALA A 102 -2.59 -19.70 -11.97
C ALA A 102 -4.01 -20.29 -11.88
N THR A 103 -4.96 -19.68 -12.57
CA THR A 103 -6.29 -20.27 -12.83
C THR A 103 -6.43 -20.55 -14.33
N ALA A 104 -7.53 -21.17 -14.74
CA ALA A 104 -7.83 -21.35 -16.16
C ALA A 104 -7.98 -20.01 -16.92
N ALA A 105 -8.38 -18.94 -16.24
CA ALA A 105 -8.67 -17.64 -16.83
C ALA A 105 -7.56 -16.60 -16.66
N MET A 106 -6.71 -16.74 -15.64
CA MET A 106 -5.77 -15.68 -15.25
C MET A 106 -4.42 -16.23 -14.77
N THR A 107 -3.37 -15.51 -15.17
CA THR A 107 -2.03 -15.67 -14.61
C THR A 107 -1.95 -15.15 -13.16
N PRO A 108 -1.00 -15.64 -12.34
CA PRO A 108 -0.76 -15.12 -11.00
C PRO A 108 -0.53 -13.60 -10.98
N ARG A 109 0.19 -13.08 -11.99
CA ARG A 109 0.47 -11.65 -12.13
C ARG A 109 -0.78 -10.82 -12.36
N GLN A 110 -1.70 -11.27 -13.22
CA GLN A 110 -2.96 -10.57 -13.46
C GLN A 110 -3.82 -10.53 -12.20
N ARG A 111 -3.89 -11.66 -11.46
CA ARG A 111 -4.58 -11.71 -10.16
C ARG A 111 -3.95 -10.76 -9.15
N ALA A 112 -2.61 -10.77 -9.05
CA ALA A 112 -1.86 -9.90 -8.16
C ALA A 112 -2.10 -8.42 -8.45
N LEU A 113 -2.12 -8.02 -9.72
CA LEU A 113 -2.43 -6.65 -10.13
C LEU A 113 -3.85 -6.26 -9.76
N GLN A 114 -4.85 -7.12 -9.98
CA GLN A 114 -6.23 -6.83 -9.61
C GLN A 114 -6.39 -6.68 -8.09
N ILE A 115 -5.79 -7.58 -7.31
CA ILE A 115 -5.77 -7.48 -5.85
C ILE A 115 -5.09 -6.17 -5.41
N ALA A 116 -3.94 -5.83 -5.97
CA ALA A 116 -3.23 -4.60 -5.63
C ALA A 116 -4.08 -3.36 -5.95
N VAL A 117 -4.71 -3.31 -7.12
CA VAL A 117 -5.60 -2.20 -7.53
C VAL A 117 -6.78 -2.07 -6.59
N ALA A 118 -7.45 -3.17 -6.25
CA ALA A 118 -8.61 -3.15 -5.35
C ALA A 118 -8.21 -2.76 -3.92
N MET A 119 -7.09 -3.25 -3.40
CA MET A 119 -6.57 -2.84 -2.09
C MET A 119 -6.27 -1.33 -2.05
N ILE A 120 -5.39 -0.87 -2.94
CA ILE A 120 -4.91 0.52 -2.98
C ILE A 120 -6.07 1.48 -3.30
N GLY A 121 -6.82 1.17 -4.35
CA GLY A 121 -7.94 1.99 -4.82
C GLY A 121 -9.11 2.02 -3.85
N GLY A 122 -9.43 0.89 -3.20
CA GLY A 122 -10.50 0.82 -2.21
C GLY A 122 -10.25 1.76 -1.04
N VAL A 123 -9.04 1.75 -0.46
CA VAL A 123 -8.68 2.68 0.62
C VAL A 123 -8.61 4.13 0.13
N ALA A 124 -8.03 4.38 -1.05
CA ALA A 124 -7.92 5.72 -1.60
C ALA A 124 -9.30 6.36 -1.84
N LEU A 125 -10.25 5.60 -2.40
CA LEU A 125 -11.62 6.07 -2.64
C LEU A 125 -12.39 6.24 -1.33
N ALA A 126 -12.32 5.28 -0.41
CA ALA A 126 -12.98 5.38 0.90
C ALA A 126 -12.51 6.60 1.70
N ARG A 127 -11.25 7.02 1.52
CA ARG A 127 -10.70 8.24 2.13
C ARG A 127 -11.15 9.52 1.41
N ALA A 128 -11.46 9.45 0.12
CA ALA A 128 -11.82 10.61 -0.69
C ALA A 128 -13.29 11.04 -0.51
N VAL A 129 -14.15 10.13 -0.04
CA VAL A 129 -15.57 10.40 0.20
C VAL A 129 -15.81 10.90 1.62
N ASP A 130 -16.84 11.75 1.79
CA ASP A 130 -17.27 12.35 3.05
C ASP A 130 -18.45 11.62 3.72
N ASP A 131 -18.93 10.53 3.12
CA ASP A 131 -19.95 9.63 3.68
C ASP A 131 -19.29 8.34 4.20
N ASP A 132 -19.32 8.14 5.52
CA ASP A 132 -18.75 6.96 6.17
C ASP A 132 -19.44 5.64 5.77
N ARG A 133 -20.74 5.67 5.44
CA ARG A 133 -21.45 4.47 4.99
C ARG A 133 -20.97 4.06 3.61
N LEU A 134 -20.83 5.04 2.70
CA LEU A 134 -20.27 4.80 1.38
C LEU A 134 -18.81 4.34 1.47
N ALA A 135 -18.01 4.92 2.36
CA ALA A 135 -16.64 4.50 2.59
C ALA A 135 -16.56 3.03 3.03
N GLU A 136 -17.42 2.60 3.97
CA GLU A 136 -17.50 1.21 4.41
C GLU A 136 -17.94 0.27 3.26
N GLU A 137 -18.95 0.66 2.47
CA GLU A 137 -19.41 -0.10 1.31
C GLU A 137 -18.28 -0.31 0.28
N ILE A 138 -17.49 0.72 -0.03
CA ILE A 138 -16.34 0.64 -0.93
C ILE A 138 -15.31 -0.37 -0.42
N LEU A 139 -14.98 -0.31 0.88
CA LEU A 139 -14.00 -1.19 1.50
C LEU A 139 -14.46 -2.65 1.51
N VAL A 140 -15.73 -2.90 1.85
CA VAL A 140 -16.34 -4.23 1.86
C VAL A 140 -16.38 -4.81 0.44
N ALA A 141 -16.81 -4.03 -0.56
CA ALA A 141 -16.86 -4.47 -1.94
C ALA A 141 -15.47 -4.82 -2.49
N SER A 142 -14.48 -3.97 -2.21
CA SER A 142 -13.08 -4.21 -2.59
C SER A 142 -12.52 -5.46 -1.90
N GLN A 143 -12.89 -5.68 -0.63
CA GLN A 143 -12.46 -6.84 0.14
C GLN A 143 -13.03 -8.13 -0.46
N ALA A 144 -14.32 -8.15 -0.77
CA ALA A 144 -14.97 -9.30 -1.38
C ALA A 144 -14.32 -9.68 -2.72
N GLY A 145 -14.06 -8.70 -3.59
CA GLY A 145 -13.39 -8.93 -4.88
C GLY A 145 -11.97 -9.50 -4.71
N CYS A 146 -11.19 -8.95 -3.77
CA CYS A 146 -9.86 -9.49 -3.46
C CYS A 146 -9.91 -10.94 -2.96
N LEU A 147 -10.86 -11.28 -2.09
CA LEU A 147 -10.97 -12.63 -1.52
C LEU A 147 -11.34 -13.66 -2.59
N GLN A 148 -12.24 -13.32 -3.51
CA GLN A 148 -12.55 -14.17 -4.68
C GLN A 148 -11.31 -14.41 -5.55
N LEU A 149 -10.45 -13.40 -5.71
CA LEU A 149 -9.21 -13.50 -6.47
C LEU A 149 -8.10 -14.27 -5.75
N ILE A 150 -8.25 -14.57 -4.45
CA ILE A 150 -7.30 -15.40 -3.68
C ILE A 150 -7.73 -16.87 -3.68
N GLU A 151 -9.03 -17.14 -3.76
CA GLU A 151 -9.57 -18.48 -3.90
C GLU A 151 -9.22 -19.06 -5.29
N PRO A 152 -8.84 -20.35 -5.37
CA PRO A 152 -8.47 -20.99 -6.65
C PRO A 152 -9.67 -21.17 -7.59
#